data_AF-A0A6J2TZJ7-F1
#
_entry.id   AF-A0A6J2TZJ7-F1
#
_cell.length_a   1.000
_cell.length_b   1.000
_cell.length_c   1.000
_cell.angle_alpha   90.00
_cell.angle_beta   90.00
_cell.angle_gamma   90.00
#
_symmetry.space_group_name_H-M   'P 1'
#
loop_
_entity.id
_entity.type
_entity.pdbx_description
1 polymer ?
#
loop_
_entity_poly.entity_id
_entity_poly.type
_entity_poly.pdbx_seq_one_letter_code
_entity_poly.pdbx_strand_id
1 'polypeptide(L)'
;MPNTLHAFLISLLLVIKQELCLVIADNAIACNNLHRSDIEGHLSTKTPYRAIANYNDTPPHYAGCHPTRIWSTIRHGTRNPSKEVILQAKERLTALKDQLLQQTQPNLCVDELEQLSRWSWQDIDGNDEKLLVAEGEDELIELAERMQLRFPTLLPDLYDPQWYYMKYTATQRTLKSAQSFATGLFGRHRIAAVTFPQPLRQDPVLRHK
;
A
#
# COMPACT_ATOMS: atom_id res chain seq x y z
N MET A 1 63.11 -25.92 40.90
CA MET A 1 62.24 -24.78 40.54
C MET A 1 62.52 -24.47 39.08
N PRO A 2 61.55 -24.41 38.14
CA PRO A 2 60.13 -24.09 38.31
C PRO A 2 59.12 -25.15 37.80
N ASN A 3 58.04 -25.29 38.56
CA ASN A 3 56.63 -25.46 38.16
C ASN A 3 56.27 -26.19 36.85
N THR A 4 56.42 -27.51 36.80
CA THR A 4 55.71 -28.37 35.83
C THR A 4 54.20 -28.42 36.11
N LEU A 5 53.77 -28.22 37.37
CA LEU A 5 52.35 -28.22 37.75
C LEU A 5 51.55 -27.02 37.19
N HIS A 6 52.19 -25.86 36.97
CA HIS A 6 51.51 -24.69 36.39
C HIS A 6 51.22 -24.85 34.90
N ALA A 7 52.09 -25.55 34.14
CA ALA A 7 51.90 -25.73 32.71
C ALA A 7 50.65 -26.59 32.41
N PHE A 8 50.44 -27.67 33.17
CA PHE A 8 49.26 -28.54 32.99
C PHE A 8 47.94 -27.88 33.38
N LEU A 9 47.94 -27.01 34.40
CA LEU A 9 46.74 -26.26 34.82
C LEU A 9 46.33 -25.17 33.79
N ILE A 10 47.31 -24.52 33.14
CA ILE A 10 47.04 -23.52 32.09
C ILE A 10 46.51 -24.21 30.82
N SER A 11 47.06 -25.37 30.44
CA SER A 11 46.57 -26.14 29.30
C SER A 11 45.14 -26.68 29.51
N LEU A 12 44.80 -27.10 30.74
CA LEU A 12 43.45 -27.58 31.06
C LEU A 12 42.42 -26.43 31.07
N LEU A 13 42.78 -25.24 31.57
CA LEU A 13 41.92 -24.05 31.54
C LEU A 13 41.69 -23.49 30.12
N LEU A 14 42.66 -23.65 29.22
CA LEU A 14 42.51 -23.28 27.80
C LEU A 14 41.57 -24.24 27.05
N VAL A 15 41.61 -25.54 27.36
CA VAL A 15 40.69 -26.53 26.78
C VAL A 15 39.26 -26.33 27.32
N ILE A 16 39.09 -26.01 28.62
CA ILE A 16 37.76 -25.70 29.19
C ILE A 16 37.19 -24.39 28.61
N LYS A 17 38.02 -23.39 28.30
CA LYS A 17 37.56 -22.17 27.59
C LYS A 17 37.18 -22.43 26.13
N GLN A 18 37.74 -23.47 25.50
CA GLN A 18 37.43 -23.83 24.11
C GLN A 18 36.17 -24.71 24.01
N GLU A 19 35.89 -25.54 25.01
CA GLU A 19 34.64 -26.30 25.07
C GLU A 19 33.43 -25.48 25.56
N LEU A 20 33.63 -24.38 26.29
CA LEU A 20 32.54 -23.46 26.64
C LEU A 20 32.20 -22.44 25.53
N CYS A 21 32.86 -22.53 24.37
CA CYS A 21 32.69 -21.59 23.26
C CYS A 21 31.92 -22.18 22.07
N LEU A 22 31.40 -23.39 22.18
CA LEU A 22 30.58 -24.01 21.16
C LEU A 22 29.25 -24.46 21.75
N VAL A 23 28.18 -24.02 21.08
CA VAL A 23 26.77 -24.33 21.32
C VAL A 23 26.07 -23.47 22.38
N ILE A 24 26.24 -22.16 22.31
CA ILE A 24 25.02 -21.35 22.16
C ILE A 24 24.78 -21.36 20.66
N ALA A 25 24.06 -22.38 20.18
CA ALA A 25 23.38 -22.25 18.91
C ALA A 25 22.42 -21.08 19.15
N ASP A 26 22.80 -19.89 18.67
CA ASP A 26 21.86 -18.82 18.38
C ASP A 26 20.84 -19.45 17.42
N ASN A 27 19.82 -20.09 17.99
CA ASN A 27 18.52 -20.17 17.37
C ASN A 27 17.93 -18.76 17.42
N ALA A 28 18.64 -17.77 16.86
CA ALA A 28 18.02 -16.55 16.41
C ALA A 28 17.02 -17.01 15.37
N ILE A 29 15.75 -17.06 15.76
CA ILE A 29 14.64 -17.32 14.84
C ILE A 29 14.87 -16.35 13.69
N ALA A 30 15.19 -16.87 12.50
CA ALA A 30 15.39 -16.03 11.33
C ALA A 30 14.10 -15.24 11.11
N CYS A 31 14.22 -13.92 10.95
CA CYS A 31 13.06 -13.06 10.71
C CYS A 31 12.28 -13.56 9.48
N ASN A 32 10.95 -13.44 9.51
CA ASN A 32 10.16 -13.78 8.34
C ASN A 32 10.55 -12.85 7.19
N ASN A 33 10.97 -13.44 6.06
CA ASN A 33 11.28 -12.70 4.84
C ASN A 33 10.05 -12.63 3.93
N LEU A 34 8.90 -12.24 4.47
CA LEU A 34 7.68 -12.10 3.68
C LEU A 34 7.80 -10.84 2.82
N HIS A 35 7.82 -10.99 1.49
CA HIS A 35 7.93 -9.82 0.62
C HIS A 35 6.57 -9.12 0.51
N ARG A 36 6.60 -7.78 0.39
CA ARG A 36 5.37 -6.98 0.26
C ARG A 36 4.49 -7.45 -0.91
N SER A 37 5.10 -7.85 -2.03
CA SER A 37 4.38 -8.38 -3.19
C SER A 37 3.62 -9.67 -2.88
N ASP A 38 4.14 -10.50 -1.98
CA ASP A 38 3.49 -11.76 -1.60
C ASP A 38 2.19 -11.47 -0.85
N ILE A 39 2.18 -10.44 -0.01
CA ILE A 39 0.95 -9.96 0.64
C ILE A 39 0.01 -9.34 -0.39
N GLU A 40 0.51 -8.38 -1.18
CA GLU A 40 -0.31 -7.59 -2.11
C GLU A 40 -1.00 -8.46 -3.17
N GLY A 41 -0.38 -9.57 -3.58
CA GLY A 41 -0.99 -10.57 -4.48
C GLY A 41 -2.22 -11.30 -3.91
N HIS A 42 -2.46 -11.24 -2.59
CA HIS A 42 -3.54 -11.96 -1.91
C HIS A 42 -4.60 -11.04 -1.28
N LEU A 43 -4.58 -9.74 -1.57
CA LEU A 43 -5.54 -8.77 -1.01
C LEU A 43 -6.86 -8.65 -1.80
N SER A 44 -7.00 -9.39 -2.91
CA SER A 44 -8.21 -9.39 -3.76
C SER A 44 -8.58 -7.95 -4.15
N THR A 45 -9.84 -7.54 -3.95
CA THR A 45 -10.36 -6.20 -4.26
C THR A 45 -9.79 -5.06 -3.41
N LYS A 46 -8.90 -5.36 -2.45
CA LYS A 46 -8.14 -4.40 -1.62
C LYS A 46 -6.68 -4.25 -2.05
N THR A 47 -6.25 -4.97 -3.09
CA THR A 47 -4.91 -4.81 -3.68
C THR A 47 -4.75 -3.38 -4.21
N PRO A 48 -3.72 -2.63 -3.77
CA PRO A 48 -3.43 -1.31 -4.31
C PRO A 48 -3.17 -1.37 -5.81
N TYR A 49 -3.60 -0.34 -6.56
CA TYR A 49 -3.44 -0.31 -8.01
C TYR A 49 -1.98 -0.36 -8.43
N ARG A 50 -1.07 0.29 -7.67
CA ARG A 50 0.38 0.26 -7.96
C ARG A 50 0.97 -1.16 -7.96
N ALA A 51 0.39 -2.08 -7.18
CA ALA A 51 0.90 -3.45 -7.10
C ALA A 51 0.63 -4.28 -8.36
N ILE A 52 -0.35 -3.87 -9.18
CA ILE A 52 -0.77 -4.55 -10.40
C ILE A 52 -0.80 -3.61 -11.62
N ALA A 53 -0.12 -2.47 -11.51
CA ALA A 53 -0.18 -1.43 -12.53
C ALA A 53 0.46 -1.90 -13.83
N ASN A 54 -0.21 -1.61 -14.96
CA ASN A 54 0.41 -1.72 -16.26
C ASN A 54 1.18 -0.44 -16.57
N TYR A 55 2.51 -0.55 -16.60
CA TYR A 55 3.41 0.56 -16.91
C TYR A 55 3.70 0.72 -18.41
N ASN A 56 3.15 -0.14 -19.27
CA ASN A 56 3.24 0.05 -20.72
C ASN A 56 2.32 1.20 -21.16
N ASP A 57 2.93 2.35 -21.40
CA ASP A 57 2.32 3.57 -21.92
C ASP A 57 2.50 3.73 -23.44
N THR A 58 2.99 2.71 -24.15
CA THR A 58 3.17 2.76 -25.60
C THR A 58 1.81 3.01 -26.27
N PRO A 59 1.68 4.06 -27.10
CA PRO A 59 0.45 4.32 -27.83
C PRO A 59 0.05 3.14 -28.72
N PRO A 60 -1.20 2.66 -28.64
CA PRO A 60 -1.63 1.55 -29.47
C PRO A 60 -1.73 1.97 -30.94
N HIS A 61 -1.19 1.15 -31.84
CA HIS A 61 -1.22 1.39 -33.28
C HIS A 61 -1.92 0.23 -34.00
N TYR A 62 -2.97 0.54 -34.75
CA TYR A 62 -3.71 -0.40 -35.59
C TYR A 62 -3.79 0.17 -37.00
N ALA A 63 -3.31 -0.58 -38.00
CA ALA A 63 -3.20 -0.10 -39.37
C ALA A 63 -4.57 0.35 -39.92
N GLY A 64 -4.65 1.58 -40.43
CA GLY A 64 -5.87 2.16 -40.98
C GLY A 64 -6.88 2.66 -39.93
N CYS A 65 -6.59 2.53 -38.64
CA CYS A 65 -7.45 3.03 -37.56
C CYS A 65 -6.83 4.25 -36.89
N HIS A 66 -7.67 5.21 -36.50
CA HIS A 66 -7.27 6.30 -35.62
C HIS A 66 -8.25 6.35 -34.44
N PRO A 67 -7.75 6.51 -33.20
CA PRO A 67 -8.61 6.56 -32.03
C PRO A 67 -9.37 7.90 -32.03
N THR A 68 -10.65 7.88 -31.69
CA THR A 68 -11.53 9.07 -31.76
C THR A 68 -12.08 9.51 -30.41
N ARG A 69 -12.30 8.57 -29.48
CA ARG A 69 -12.87 8.82 -28.15
C ARG A 69 -12.39 7.77 -27.15
N ILE A 70 -12.32 8.15 -25.88
CA ILE A 70 -12.09 7.25 -24.75
C ILE A 70 -13.33 7.26 -23.87
N TRP A 71 -13.81 6.06 -23.51
CA TRP A 71 -14.84 5.86 -22.49
C TRP A 71 -14.23 5.00 -21.39
N SER A 72 -14.15 5.54 -20.19
CA SER A 72 -13.50 4.87 -19.06
C SER A 72 -14.42 4.80 -17.87
N THR A 73 -14.46 3.62 -17.23
CA THR A 73 -15.07 3.44 -15.91
C THR A 73 -13.96 3.08 -14.94
N ILE A 74 -13.65 4.01 -14.03
CA ILE A 74 -12.54 3.88 -13.10
C ILE A 74 -13.13 3.77 -11.70
N ARG A 75 -12.83 2.67 -11.00
CA ARG A 75 -13.18 2.53 -9.58
C ARG A 75 -12.36 3.53 -8.77
N HIS A 76 -12.92 4.00 -7.65
CA HIS A 76 -12.20 4.84 -6.71
C HIS A 76 -10.84 4.23 -6.30
N GLY A 77 -9.87 5.07 -5.96
CA GLY A 77 -8.58 4.62 -5.43
C GLY A 77 -8.67 4.03 -4.02
N THR A 78 -7.51 3.67 -3.47
CA THR A 78 -7.38 3.14 -2.10
C THR A 78 -8.02 4.08 -1.07
N ARG A 79 -8.70 3.46 -0.09
CA ARG A 79 -9.52 4.17 0.90
C ARG A 79 -9.47 3.48 2.26
N ASN A 80 -9.88 4.21 3.29
CA ASN A 80 -10.10 3.63 4.61
C ASN A 80 -11.25 2.59 4.62
N PRO A 81 -11.21 1.61 5.54
CA PRO A 81 -12.32 0.69 5.78
C PRO A 81 -13.58 1.40 6.33
N SER A 82 -14.65 0.66 6.59
CA SER A 82 -15.80 1.20 7.35
C SER A 82 -15.42 1.42 8.81
N LYS A 83 -16.15 2.28 9.52
CA LYS A 83 -15.94 2.56 10.94
C LYS A 83 -15.99 1.28 11.78
N GLU A 84 -16.96 0.42 11.52
CA GLU A 84 -17.10 -0.89 12.18
C GLU A 84 -15.84 -1.75 12.02
N VAL A 85 -15.32 -1.87 10.79
CA VAL A 85 -14.10 -2.65 10.51
C VAL A 85 -12.89 -2.03 11.20
N ILE A 86 -12.78 -0.69 11.21
CA ILE A 86 -11.68 0.01 11.90
C ILE A 86 -11.72 -0.29 13.39
N LEU A 87 -12.87 -0.17 14.05
CA LEU A 87 -13.00 -0.40 15.48
C LEU A 87 -12.73 -1.87 15.85
N GLN A 88 -13.28 -2.80 15.07
CA GLN A 88 -13.04 -4.23 15.29
C GLN A 88 -11.57 -4.60 15.08
N ALA A 89 -10.91 -4.07 14.04
CA ALA A 89 -9.50 -4.31 13.80
C ALA A 89 -8.64 -3.72 14.94
N LYS A 90 -8.98 -2.51 15.42
CA LYS A 90 -8.31 -1.87 16.56
C LYS A 90 -8.33 -2.75 17.79
N GLU A 91 -9.50 -3.24 18.19
CA GLU A 91 -9.65 -4.12 19.33
C GLU A 91 -8.88 -5.44 19.11
N ARG A 92 -9.15 -6.14 18.01
CA ARG A 92 -8.65 -7.49 17.76
C ARG A 92 -7.12 -7.53 17.60
N LEU A 93 -6.55 -6.60 16.84
CA LEU A 93 -5.11 -6.59 16.56
C LEU A 93 -4.30 -6.03 17.74
N THR A 94 -4.88 -5.15 18.57
CA THR A 94 -4.23 -4.74 19.83
C THR A 94 -4.14 -5.92 20.79
N ALA A 95 -5.25 -6.65 20.99
CA ALA A 95 -5.24 -7.85 21.81
C ALA A 95 -4.25 -8.91 21.29
N LEU A 96 -4.18 -9.09 19.96
CA LEU A 96 -3.21 -10.01 19.35
C LEU A 96 -1.76 -9.56 19.56
N LYS A 97 -1.47 -8.25 19.41
CA LYS A 97 -0.15 -7.69 19.71
C LYS A 97 0.24 -7.98 21.16
N ASP A 98 -0.64 -7.69 22.11
CA ASP A 98 -0.36 -7.89 23.54
C ASP A 98 -0.10 -9.37 23.85
N GLN A 99 -0.90 -10.27 23.26
CA GLN A 99 -0.71 -11.71 23.38
C GLN A 99 0.66 -12.16 22.85
N LEU A 100 1.07 -11.68 21.68
CA LEU A 100 2.37 -12.03 21.08
C LEU A 100 3.54 -11.50 21.90
N LEU A 101 3.44 -10.27 22.43
CA LEU A 101 4.51 -9.66 23.25
C LEU A 101 4.65 -10.29 24.64
N GLN A 102 3.59 -10.90 25.17
CA GLN A 102 3.62 -11.61 26.47
C GLN A 102 4.12 -13.06 26.37
N GLN A 103 4.27 -13.61 25.15
CA GLN A 103 4.81 -14.95 24.98
C GLN A 103 6.27 -15.02 25.45
N THR A 104 6.62 -16.08 26.18
CA THR A 104 8.00 -16.31 26.62
C THR A 104 8.93 -16.66 25.44
N GLN A 105 8.38 -17.29 24.40
CA GLN A 105 9.10 -17.69 23.18
C GLN A 105 8.17 -17.47 21.96
N PRO A 106 7.94 -16.21 21.55
CA PRO A 106 7.16 -15.93 20.35
C PRO A 106 7.88 -16.43 19.10
N ASN A 107 7.13 -16.89 18.09
CA ASN A 107 7.68 -17.26 16.79
C ASN A 107 7.96 -16.01 15.92
N LEU A 108 8.73 -15.08 16.47
CA LEU A 108 9.14 -13.83 15.85
C LEU A 108 10.60 -13.57 16.22
N CYS A 109 11.38 -13.04 15.27
CA CYS A 109 12.74 -12.63 15.57
C CYS A 109 12.77 -11.34 16.41
N VAL A 110 13.95 -10.97 16.91
CA VAL A 110 14.15 -9.76 17.74
C VAL A 110 13.68 -8.49 17.00
N ASP A 111 14.03 -8.33 15.72
CA ASP A 111 13.68 -7.15 14.94
C ASP A 111 12.16 -7.04 14.67
N GLU A 112 11.48 -8.17 14.47
CA GLU A 112 10.02 -8.23 14.30
C GLU A 112 9.30 -7.87 15.59
N LEU A 113 9.79 -8.35 16.74
CA LEU A 113 9.26 -8.00 18.05
C LEU A 113 9.44 -6.51 18.34
N GLU A 114 10.60 -5.95 18.01
CA GLU A 114 10.85 -4.52 18.20
C GLU A 114 9.90 -3.68 17.33
N GLN A 115 9.72 -4.05 16.05
CA GLN A 115 8.76 -3.39 15.15
C GLN A 115 7.32 -3.51 15.68
N LEU A 116 6.90 -4.71 16.10
CA LEU A 116 5.57 -4.94 16.66
C LEU A 116 5.35 -4.14 17.95
N SER A 117 6.37 -3.99 18.79
CA SER A 117 6.31 -3.21 20.04
C SER A 117 6.02 -1.73 19.76
N ARG A 118 6.61 -1.18 18.69
CA ARG A 118 6.44 0.22 18.25
C ARG A 118 5.17 0.47 17.44
N TRP A 119 4.61 -0.56 16.80
CA TRP A 119 3.39 -0.44 16.01
C TRP A 119 2.18 0.00 16.86
N SER A 120 1.37 0.93 16.32
CA SER A 120 0.16 1.43 17.00
C SER A 120 -0.88 1.96 16.00
N TRP A 121 -2.07 2.27 16.51
CA TRP A 121 -3.24 2.73 15.74
C TRP A 121 -3.37 4.26 15.61
N GLN A 122 -2.32 5.01 15.90
CA GLN A 122 -2.38 6.48 16.01
C GLN A 122 -2.84 7.15 14.71
N ASP A 123 -2.48 6.58 13.57
CA ASP A 123 -2.68 7.20 12.25
C ASP A 123 -4.04 6.86 11.59
N ILE A 124 -4.94 6.16 12.29
CA ILE A 124 -6.24 5.74 11.73
C ILE A 124 -7.36 6.15 12.69
N ASP A 125 -8.22 7.10 12.29
CA ASP A 125 -9.46 7.41 12.99
C ASP A 125 -10.66 6.71 12.31
N GLY A 126 -11.58 6.18 13.11
CA GLY A 126 -12.85 5.64 12.62
C GLY A 126 -13.78 6.71 12.04
N ASN A 127 -13.54 7.99 12.33
CA ASN A 127 -14.26 9.11 11.71
C ASN A 127 -13.84 9.34 10.24
N ASP A 128 -12.67 8.85 9.85
CA ASP A 128 -12.17 8.92 8.47
C ASP A 128 -12.63 7.72 7.62
N GLU A 129 -13.72 7.05 8.04
CA GLU A 129 -14.19 5.84 7.37
C GLU A 129 -14.52 6.07 5.89
N LYS A 130 -14.15 5.09 5.04
CA LYS A 130 -14.46 5.07 3.60
C LYS A 130 -13.94 6.29 2.81
N LEU A 131 -13.20 7.20 3.45
CA LEU A 131 -12.54 8.31 2.78
C LEU A 131 -11.39 7.79 1.92
N LEU A 132 -11.21 8.40 0.76
CA LEU A 132 -10.00 8.19 -0.04
C LEU A 132 -8.77 8.61 0.79
N VAL A 133 -7.70 7.83 0.72
CA VAL A 133 -6.42 8.13 1.39
C VAL A 133 -5.36 8.52 0.35
N ALA A 134 -4.21 9.02 0.80
CA ALA A 134 -3.13 9.50 -0.06
C ALA A 134 -2.71 8.48 -1.14
N GLU A 135 -2.54 7.20 -0.76
CA GLU A 135 -2.29 6.11 -1.73
C GLU A 135 -3.31 6.12 -2.87
N GLY A 136 -4.60 6.29 -2.56
CA GLY A 136 -5.67 6.34 -3.56
C GLY A 136 -5.70 7.62 -4.39
N GLU A 137 -5.09 8.71 -3.92
CA GLU A 137 -4.90 9.90 -4.73
C GLU A 137 -3.76 9.68 -5.72
N ASP A 138 -2.62 9.16 -5.25
CA ASP A 138 -1.43 8.89 -6.07
C ASP A 138 -1.74 7.84 -7.15
N GLU A 139 -2.43 6.75 -6.80
CA GLU A 139 -2.86 5.72 -7.76
C GLU A 139 -3.63 6.29 -8.96
N LEU A 140 -4.46 7.31 -8.72
CA LEU A 140 -5.35 7.89 -9.73
C LEU A 140 -4.65 8.99 -10.53
N ILE A 141 -3.73 9.73 -9.90
CA ILE A 141 -2.84 10.68 -10.59
C ILE A 141 -1.94 9.90 -11.56
N GLU A 142 -1.21 8.90 -11.07
CA GLU A 142 -0.28 8.13 -11.90
C GLU A 142 -1.02 7.35 -13.00
N LEU A 143 -2.23 6.86 -12.73
CA LEU A 143 -3.06 6.23 -13.77
C LEU A 143 -3.41 7.23 -14.88
N ALA A 144 -3.79 8.46 -14.52
CA ALA A 144 -4.12 9.50 -15.49
C ALA A 144 -2.90 9.90 -16.33
N GLU A 145 -1.73 10.08 -15.71
CA GLU A 145 -0.47 10.39 -16.39
C GLU A 145 -0.12 9.30 -17.41
N ARG A 146 -0.18 8.02 -17.02
CA ARG A 146 0.05 6.90 -17.96
C ARG A 146 -0.99 6.87 -19.08
N MET A 147 -2.26 7.16 -18.78
CA MET A 147 -3.29 7.23 -19.82
C MET A 147 -3.03 8.37 -20.81
N GLN A 148 -2.57 9.52 -20.34
CA GLN A 148 -2.21 10.65 -21.17
C GLN A 148 -1.01 10.34 -22.07
N LEU A 149 0.06 9.74 -21.52
CA LEU A 149 1.22 9.29 -22.29
C LEU A 149 0.82 8.28 -23.38
N ARG A 150 -0.12 7.39 -23.07
CA ARG A 150 -0.60 6.37 -23.99
C ARG A 150 -1.56 6.89 -25.06
N PHE A 151 -2.30 7.95 -24.77
CA PHE A 151 -3.31 8.51 -25.67
C PHE A 151 -3.23 10.05 -25.78
N PRO A 152 -2.08 10.61 -26.17
CA PRO A 152 -1.83 12.05 -26.06
C PRO A 152 -2.76 12.89 -26.95
N THR A 153 -3.20 12.33 -28.09
CA THR A 153 -4.13 13.02 -29.00
C THR A 153 -5.58 13.05 -28.49
N LEU A 154 -5.96 12.11 -27.63
CA LEU A 154 -7.31 12.03 -27.06
C LEU A 154 -7.40 12.63 -25.65
N LEU A 155 -6.26 12.73 -24.95
CA LEU A 155 -6.17 13.27 -23.60
C LEU A 155 -5.15 14.42 -23.53
N PRO A 156 -5.36 15.53 -24.26
CA PRO A 156 -4.47 16.69 -24.18
C PRO A 156 -4.37 17.24 -22.75
N ASP A 157 -3.22 17.85 -22.43
CA ASP A 157 -2.90 18.40 -21.10
C ASP A 157 -3.65 19.71 -20.77
N LEU A 158 -4.32 20.28 -21.76
CA LEU A 158 -5.22 21.42 -21.60
C LEU A 158 -6.66 20.95 -21.47
N TYR A 159 -7.31 21.36 -20.39
CA TYR A 159 -8.73 21.07 -20.15
C TYR A 159 -9.63 21.90 -21.05
N ASP A 160 -10.58 21.23 -21.71
CA ASP A 160 -11.70 21.83 -22.42
C ASP A 160 -13.02 21.15 -21.98
N PRO A 161 -14.00 21.89 -21.43
CA PRO A 161 -15.29 21.33 -21.00
C PRO A 161 -16.13 20.76 -22.15
N GLN A 162 -15.82 21.07 -23.42
CA GLN A 162 -16.47 20.46 -24.58
C GLN A 162 -15.90 19.07 -24.90
N TRP A 163 -14.69 18.77 -24.46
CA TRP A 163 -13.98 17.52 -24.78
C TRP A 163 -14.05 16.52 -23.62
N TYR A 164 -14.09 17.03 -22.39
CA TYR A 164 -14.08 16.21 -21.18
C TYR A 164 -15.41 16.23 -20.45
N TYR A 165 -15.91 15.04 -20.13
CA TYR A 165 -17.05 14.85 -19.24
C TYR A 165 -16.71 13.89 -18.12
N MET A 166 -16.70 14.38 -16.88
CA MET A 166 -16.40 13.59 -15.69
C MET A 166 -17.67 13.28 -14.92
N LYS A 167 -17.93 12.01 -14.64
CA LYS A 167 -19.11 11.55 -13.91
C LYS A 167 -18.70 10.66 -12.74
N TYR A 168 -19.32 10.86 -11.59
CA TYR A 168 -18.97 10.16 -10.36
C TYR A 168 -20.21 9.93 -9.48
N THR A 169 -20.15 8.94 -8.59
CA THR A 169 -21.23 8.71 -7.61
C THR A 169 -21.17 9.72 -6.48
N ALA A 170 -22.29 9.98 -5.81
CA ALA A 170 -22.36 10.90 -4.65
C ALA A 170 -21.67 10.33 -3.39
N THR A 171 -20.33 10.17 -3.43
CA THR A 171 -19.48 9.83 -2.28
C THR A 171 -18.17 10.60 -2.35
N GLN A 172 -17.58 10.91 -1.19
CA GLN A 172 -16.30 11.61 -1.10
C GLN A 172 -15.21 10.89 -1.91
N ARG A 173 -15.10 9.56 -1.76
CA ARG A 173 -14.03 8.79 -2.40
C ARG A 173 -14.07 8.84 -3.92
N THR A 174 -15.25 8.83 -4.53
CA THR A 174 -15.38 8.89 -5.99
C THR A 174 -15.19 10.31 -6.53
N LEU A 175 -15.63 11.33 -5.79
CA LEU A 175 -15.32 12.72 -6.14
C LEU A 175 -13.81 12.97 -6.06
N LYS A 176 -13.17 12.59 -4.96
CA LYS A 176 -11.72 12.76 -4.79
C LYS A 176 -10.93 11.97 -5.82
N SER A 177 -11.34 10.74 -6.13
CA SER A 177 -10.69 9.97 -7.20
C SER A 177 -10.80 10.66 -8.57
N ALA A 178 -11.97 11.25 -8.89
CA ALA A 178 -12.14 12.01 -10.12
C ALA A 178 -11.25 13.28 -10.13
N GLN A 179 -11.11 13.97 -8.99
CA GLN A 179 -10.21 15.11 -8.85
C GLN A 179 -8.74 14.72 -8.97
N SER A 180 -8.33 13.59 -8.39
CA SER A 180 -6.96 13.06 -8.50
C SER A 180 -6.64 12.65 -9.94
N PHE A 181 -7.57 11.96 -10.62
CA PHE A 181 -7.41 11.62 -12.03
C PHE A 181 -7.29 12.87 -12.91
N ALA A 182 -8.15 13.87 -12.70
CA ALA A 182 -8.05 15.16 -13.39
C ALA A 182 -6.76 15.91 -13.06
N THR A 183 -6.24 15.74 -11.84
CA THR A 183 -4.94 16.31 -11.42
C THR A 183 -3.79 15.70 -12.20
N GLY A 184 -3.80 14.39 -12.45
CA GLY A 184 -2.78 13.76 -13.31
C GLY A 184 -2.90 14.17 -14.78
N LEU A 185 -4.11 14.39 -15.31
CA LEU A 185 -4.28 14.85 -16.69
C LEU A 185 -3.84 16.30 -16.93
N PHE A 186 -4.16 17.21 -16.00
CA PHE A 186 -4.06 18.66 -16.25
C PHE A 186 -3.06 19.37 -15.33
N GLY A 187 -2.56 18.68 -14.31
CA GLY A 187 -1.73 19.25 -13.25
C GLY A 187 -2.55 19.93 -12.15
N ARG A 188 -2.01 19.90 -10.93
CA ARG A 188 -2.67 20.39 -9.70
C ARG A 188 -3.11 21.86 -9.77
N HIS A 189 -2.36 22.72 -10.45
CA HIS A 189 -2.64 24.15 -10.56
C HIS A 189 -3.84 24.47 -11.48
N ARG A 190 -4.28 23.52 -12.32
CA ARG A 190 -5.40 23.70 -13.26
C ARG A 190 -6.69 23.03 -12.81
N ILE A 191 -6.68 22.33 -11.68
CA ILE A 191 -7.84 21.54 -11.20
C ILE A 191 -9.08 22.40 -10.95
N ALA A 192 -8.91 23.66 -10.55
CA ALA A 192 -10.01 24.59 -10.29
C ALA A 192 -10.82 24.96 -11.54
N ALA A 193 -10.24 24.80 -12.74
CA ALA A 193 -10.93 25.04 -14.00
C ALA A 193 -11.77 23.82 -14.45
N VAL A 194 -11.50 22.63 -13.90
CA VAL A 194 -12.19 21.39 -14.28
C VAL A 194 -13.60 21.39 -13.72
N THR A 195 -14.58 21.13 -14.59
CA THR A 195 -15.99 21.07 -14.20
C THR A 195 -16.36 19.67 -13.72
N PHE A 196 -16.79 19.58 -12.47
CA PHE A 196 -17.35 18.37 -11.89
C PHE A 196 -18.87 18.55 -11.74
N PRO A 197 -19.70 17.90 -12.58
CA PRO A 197 -21.14 18.02 -12.50
C PRO A 197 -21.66 17.43 -11.17
N GLN A 198 -22.77 17.96 -10.68
CA GLN A 198 -23.41 17.43 -9.48
C GLN A 198 -23.75 15.94 -9.67
N PRO A 199 -23.34 15.07 -8.73
CA PRO A 199 -23.54 13.64 -8.88
C PRO A 199 -25.02 13.29 -8.69
N LEU A 200 -25.49 12.30 -9.45
CA LEU A 200 -26.85 11.81 -9.30
C LEU A 200 -27.00 11.04 -7.98
N ARG A 201 -28.10 11.30 -7.26
CA ARG A 201 -28.42 10.57 -6.03
C ARG A 201 -28.64 9.07 -6.30
N GLN A 202 -29.29 8.76 -7.40
CA GLN A 202 -29.47 7.40 -7.94
C GLN A 202 -28.96 7.43 -9.37
N ASP A 203 -27.76 6.90 -9.58
CA ASP A 203 -27.12 6.94 -10.88
C ASP A 203 -27.39 5.62 -11.62
N PRO A 204 -28.20 5.61 -12.70
CA PRO A 204 -28.56 4.36 -13.39
C PRO A 204 -27.37 3.69 -14.07
N VAL A 205 -26.27 4.41 -14.28
CA VAL A 205 -25.05 3.88 -14.92
C VAL A 205 -24.04 3.46 -13.87
N LEU A 206 -23.77 4.32 -12.89
CA LEU A 206 -22.70 4.08 -11.90
C LEU A 206 -23.17 3.35 -10.64
N ARG A 207 -24.49 3.24 -10.43
CA ARG A 207 -25.10 2.56 -9.29
C ARG A 207 -26.39 1.86 -9.71
N HIS A 208 -26.24 0.73 -10.37
CA HIS A 208 -27.37 -0.20 -10.50
C HIS A 208 -27.64 -0.81 -9.13
N LYS A 209 -28.83 -0.57 -8.59
CA LYS A 209 -29.40 -1.37 -7.50
C LYS A 209 -30.42 -2.33 -8.07
#